data_AF-A0A2N8ER61-F1
#
_entry.id   AF-A0A2N8ER61-F1
#
_cell.length_a   1.000
_cell.length_b   1.000
_cell.length_c   1.000
_cell.angle_alpha   90.00
_cell.angle_beta   90.00
_cell.angle_gamma   90.00
#
_symmetry.space_group_name_H-M   'P 1'
#
loop_
_entity.id
_entity.type
_entity.pdbx_description
1 polymer ?
#
loop_
_entity_poly.entity_id
_entity_poly.type
_entity_poly.pdbx_seq_one_letter_code
_entity_poly.pdbx_strand_id
1 'polypeptide(L)'
;MFYPIAIFMDDDEHAWGVEVPDVPGCFSAGEDLEDAIAMVQQAIEGYFEMLAENGAPFPSASSVTLHTSNPKYAGCTWALVEIDVIE
;
A
#
# COMPACT_ATOMS: atom_id res chain seq x y z
N MET A 1 -9.56 5.13 7.22
CA MET A 1 -8.74 4.07 7.85
C MET A 1 -7.31 4.18 7.31
N PHE A 2 -6.27 3.92 8.12
CA PHE A 2 -4.86 4.10 7.70
C PHE A 2 -4.22 2.77 7.32
N TYR A 3 -3.83 2.60 6.06
CA TYR A 3 -3.14 1.40 5.58
C TYR A 3 -1.62 1.62 5.53
N PRO A 4 -0.82 0.72 6.10
CA PRO A 4 0.63 0.75 5.97
C PRO A 4 1.04 0.40 4.54
N ILE A 5 1.97 1.17 3.98
CA ILE A 5 2.60 0.89 2.71
C ILE A 5 4.12 0.76 2.89
N ALA A 6 4.70 -0.26 2.28
CA ALA A 6 6.13 -0.48 2.23
C ALA A 6 6.67 0.07 0.91
N ILE A 7 7.56 1.05 1.00
CA ILE A 7 8.18 1.73 -0.13
C ILE A 7 9.61 1.22 -0.29
N PHE A 8 9.93 0.74 -1.49
CA PHE A 8 11.23 0.22 -1.87
C PHE A 8 11.84 1.11 -2.93
N MET A 9 13.09 1.51 -2.70
CA MET A 9 13.93 2.15 -3.70
C MET A 9 15.15 1.25 -3.89
N ASP A 10 15.37 0.79 -5.12
CA ASP A 10 16.51 -0.07 -5.44
C ASP A 10 17.72 0.76 -5.90
N ASP A 11 17.53 1.79 -6.73
CA ASP A 11 18.59 2.70 -7.21
C ASP A 11 18.01 4.02 -7.78
N ASP A 12 18.82 5.06 -7.95
CA ASP A 12 18.40 6.40 -8.47
C ASP A 12 17.83 6.35 -9.91
N GLU A 13 18.07 5.26 -10.63
CA GLU A 13 17.55 5.00 -11.98
C GLU A 13 16.22 4.22 -12.00
N HIS A 14 15.76 3.69 -10.86
CA HIS A 14 14.58 2.83 -10.78
C HIS A 14 13.39 3.54 -10.13
N ALA A 15 12.18 3.25 -10.64
CA ALA A 15 10.93 3.75 -10.10
C ALA A 15 10.73 3.33 -8.64
N TRP A 16 10.05 4.18 -7.87
CA TRP A 16 9.69 3.92 -6.47
C TRP A 16 8.62 2.84 -6.42
N GLY A 17 8.99 1.64 -5.95
CA GLY A 17 8.06 0.52 -5.80
C GLY A 17 7.33 0.60 -4.46
N VAL A 18 6.04 0.29 -4.47
CA VAL A 18 5.21 0.29 -3.25
C VAL A 18 4.35 -0.95 -3.17
N GLU A 19 4.25 -1.52 -1.97
CA GLU A 19 3.44 -2.69 -1.64
C GLU A 19 2.58 -2.42 -0.42
N VAL A 20 1.33 -2.91 -0.44
CA VAL A 20 0.42 -2.86 0.70
C VAL A 20 0.37 -4.23 1.38
N PRO A 21 1.08 -4.45 2.51
CA PRO A 21 1.11 -5.75 3.19
C PRO A 21 -0.28 -6.24 3.63
N ASP A 22 -1.19 -5.32 4.00
CA ASP A 22 -2.55 -5.64 4.42
C ASP A 22 -3.50 -5.93 3.25
N VAL A 23 -3.09 -5.62 2.01
CA VAL A 23 -3.84 -5.92 0.79
C VAL A 23 -2.95 -6.76 -0.13
N PRO A 24 -2.83 -8.07 0.13
CA PRO A 24 -1.95 -8.94 -0.64
C PRO A 24 -2.28 -8.89 -2.13
N GLY A 25 -1.29 -8.60 -2.96
CA GLY A 25 -1.50 -8.43 -4.40
C GLY A 25 -1.64 -6.97 -4.86
N CYS A 26 -1.78 -6.02 -3.94
CA CYS A 26 -1.79 -4.60 -4.25
C CYS A 26 -0.35 -4.06 -4.27
N PHE A 27 0.14 -3.83 -5.48
CA PHE A 27 1.44 -3.26 -5.77
C PHE A 27 1.26 -2.07 -6.69
N SER A 28 2.07 -1.05 -6.49
CA SER A 28 2.14 0.09 -7.40
C SER A 28 3.58 0.57 -7.54
N ALA A 29 3.81 1.49 -8.46
CA ALA A 29 5.08 2.16 -8.60
C ALA A 29 4.87 3.57 -9.17
N GLY A 30 5.82 4.46 -8.90
CA GLY A 30 5.81 5.82 -9.44
C GLY A 30 7.21 6.34 -9.76
N GLU A 31 7.28 7.40 -10.55
CA GLU A 31 8.57 8.02 -10.93
C GLU A 31 9.26 8.65 -9.72
N ASP A 32 8.47 9.22 -8.82
CA ASP A 32 8.91 9.82 -7.55
C ASP A 32 8.11 9.23 -6.38
N LEU A 33 8.54 9.53 -5.15
CA LEU A 33 7.87 9.07 -3.93
C LEU A 33 6.40 9.51 -3.87
N GLU A 34 6.12 10.77 -4.20
CA GLU A 34 4.75 11.32 -4.17
C GLU A 34 3.85 10.63 -5.19
N ASP A 35 4.37 10.36 -6.39
CA ASP A 35 3.67 9.66 -7.45
C ASP A 35 3.37 8.21 -7.05
N ALA A 36 4.36 7.50 -6.49
CA ALA A 36 4.16 6.13 -6.02
C ALA A 36 3.08 6.04 -4.92
N ILE A 37 3.05 7.01 -3.99
CA ILE A 37 2.03 7.08 -2.94
C ILE A 37 0.64 7.34 -3.54
N ALA A 38 0.52 8.26 -4.49
CA ALA A 38 -0.74 8.53 -5.18
C ALA A 38 -1.23 7.29 -5.96
N MET A 39 -0.32 6.61 -6.66
CA MET A 39 -0.60 5.44 -7.47
C MET A 39 -1.04 4.23 -6.62
N VAL A 40 -0.48 4.04 -5.42
CA VAL A 40 -0.94 2.96 -4.51
C VAL A 40 -2.25 3.31 -3.83
N GLN A 41 -2.50 4.59 -3.51
CA GLN A 41 -3.79 5.03 -2.99
C GLN A 41 -4.92 4.66 -3.95
N GLN A 42 -4.78 5.04 -5.23
CA GLN A 42 -5.74 4.69 -6.27
C GLN A 42 -5.91 3.17 -6.45
N ALA A 43 -4.82 2.42 -6.33
CA ALA A 43 -4.87 0.95 -6.43
C ALA A 43 -5.67 0.33 -5.27
N ILE A 44 -5.52 0.85 -4.04
CA ILE A 44 -6.30 0.39 -2.88
C ILE A 44 -7.78 0.76 -3.06
N GLU A 45 -8.07 2.00 -3.46
CA GLU A 45 -9.44 2.47 -3.70
C GLU A 45 -10.15 1.62 -4.77
N GLY A 46 -9.51 1.38 -5.91
CA GLY A 46 -10.09 0.52 -6.97
C GLY A 46 -10.27 -0.93 -6.53
N TYR A 47 -9.37 -1.46 -5.70
CA TYR A 47 -9.55 -2.79 -5.11
C TYR A 47 -10.77 -2.83 -4.17
N PHE A 48 -10.98 -1.78 -3.38
CA PHE A 48 -12.11 -1.68 -2.46
C PHE A 48 -13.44 -1.51 -3.19
N GLU A 49 -13.48 -0.70 -4.25
CA GLU A 49 -14.66 -0.62 -5.13
C GLU A 49 -15.05 -2.01 -5.66
N MET A 50 -14.08 -2.80 -6.14
CA MET A 50 -14.33 -4.17 -6.60
C MET A 50 -14.85 -5.09 -5.48
N LEU A 51 -14.32 -4.97 -4.25
CA LEU A 51 -14.81 -5.73 -3.10
C LEU A 51 -16.25 -5.36 -2.75
N ALA A 52 -16.57 -4.06 -2.77
CA ALA A 52 -17.91 -3.55 -2.51
C ALA A 52 -18.92 -4.07 -3.54
N GLU A 53 -18.57 -4.03 -4.83
CA GLU A 53 -19.41 -4.58 -5.92
C GLU A 53 -19.66 -6.08 -5.76
N ASN A 54 -18.67 -6.82 -5.27
CA ASN A 54 -18.77 -8.26 -5.05
C ASN A 54 -19.36 -8.63 -3.68
N GLY A 55 -19.71 -7.66 -2.82
CA GLY A 55 -20.18 -7.90 -1.45
C GLY A 55 -19.15 -8.60 -0.57
N ALA A 56 -17.86 -8.47 -0.88
CA ALA A 56 -16.76 -9.03 -0.12
C ALA A 56 -16.32 -8.08 1.00
N PRO A 57 -15.84 -8.61 2.15
CA PRO A 57 -15.38 -7.78 3.24
C PRO A 57 -14.09 -7.04 2.88
N PHE A 58 -13.97 -5.78 3.32
CA PHE A 58 -12.72 -5.04 3.21
C PHE A 58 -11.62 -5.68 4.07
N PRO A 59 -10.36 -5.71 3.59
CA PRO A 59 -9.23 -6.12 4.41
C PRO A 59 -9.08 -5.19 5.61
N SER A 60 -8.61 -5.72 6.74
CA SER A 60 -8.38 -4.91 7.93
C SER A 60 -7.02 -4.22 7.86
N ALA A 61 -6.99 -2.92 8.14
CA ALA A 61 -5.73 -2.20 8.29
C ALA A 61 -5.02 -2.60 9.59
N SER A 62 -3.74 -2.95 9.47
CA SER A 62 -2.85 -3.27 10.57
C SER A 62 -1.91 -2.11 10.87
N SER A 63 -1.29 -2.13 12.05
CA SER A 63 -0.21 -1.18 12.35
C SER A 63 1.06 -1.53 11.56
N VAL A 64 1.78 -0.51 11.08
CA VAL A 64 3.13 -0.64 10.49
C VAL A 64 4.04 -1.52 11.37
N THR A 65 3.98 -1.37 12.69
CA THR A 65 4.83 -2.11 13.64
C THR A 65 4.65 -3.63 13.56
N LEU A 66 3.50 -4.11 13.10
CA LEU A 66 3.27 -5.54 12.88
C LEU A 66 4.10 -6.08 11.72
N HIS A 67 4.36 -5.22 10.72
CA HIS A 67 5.05 -5.58 9.48
C HIS A 67 6.55 -5.27 9.51
N THR A 68 7.00 -4.32 10.33
CA THR A 68 8.44 -3.97 10.44
C THR A 68 9.33 -5.11 10.92
N SER A 69 8.78 -6.11 11.60
CA SER A 69 9.52 -7.29 12.06
C SER A 69 9.73 -8.33 10.94
N ASN A 70 9.06 -8.18 9.79
CA ASN A 70 9.18 -9.11 8.68
C ASN A 70 10.43 -8.80 7.84
N PRO A 71 11.36 -9.76 7.67
CA PRO A 71 12.59 -9.55 6.91
C PRO A 71 12.36 -9.19 5.43
N LYS A 72 11.17 -9.48 4.88
CA LYS A 72 10.79 -9.03 3.52
C LYS A 72 10.85 -7.51 3.36
N TYR A 73 10.52 -6.78 4.42
CA TYR A 73 10.45 -5.32 4.43
C TYR A 73 11.72 -4.69 5.03
N ALA A 74 12.82 -5.44 5.11
CA ALA A 74 14.08 -4.94 5.63
C ALA A 74 14.61 -3.80 4.75
N GLY A 75 14.84 -2.63 5.37
CA GLY A 75 15.38 -1.45 4.67
C GLY A 75 14.35 -0.66 3.86
N CYS A 76 13.06 -1.05 3.87
CA CYS A 76 12.03 -0.27 3.20
C CYS A 76 11.68 1.00 4.00
N THR A 77 11.16 2.01 3.32
CA THR A 77 10.54 3.18 3.95
C THR A 77 9.06 2.89 4.20
N TRP A 78 8.55 3.27 5.35
CA TRP A 78 7.13 3.09 5.68
C TRP A 78 6.38 4.39 5.58
N ALA A 79 5.18 4.34 5.00
CA ALA A 79 4.21 5.42 5.06
C ALA A 79 2.82 4.86 5.41
N LEU A 80 1.93 5.75 5.84
CA LEU A 80 0.54 5.44 6.11
C LEU A 80 -0.32 6.21 5.11
N VAL A 81 -1.16 5.48 4.37
CA VAL A 81 -2.14 6.08 3.46
C VAL A 81 -3.50 6.05 4.11
N GLU A 82 -4.16 7.20 4.14
CA GLU A 82 -5.54 7.31 4.58
C GLU A 82 -6.48 6.91 3.43
N ILE A 83 -7.34 5.94 3.69
CA ILE A 83 -8.37 5.46 2.77
C ILE A 83 -9.73 5.61 3.44
N ASP A 84 -10.64 6.33 2.80
CA ASP A 84 -12.01 6.46 3.26
C ASP A 84 -12.80 5.22 2.81
N VAL A 85 -12.98 4.28 3.73
CA VAL A 85 -13.88 3.13 3.54
C VAL A 85 -15.26 3.59 4.00
N ILE A 86 -16.10 3.96 3.03
CA ILE A 86 -17.52 4.23 3.26
C ILE A 86 -18.21 2.89 3.59
N GLU A 87 -18.65 2.74 4.84
CA GLU A 87 -19.45 1.60 5.33
C GLU A 87 -20.86 1.56 4.72
#